data_AF-A0A165E2H2-F1
#
_entry.id   AF-A0A165E2H2-F1
#
_cell.length_a   1.000
_cell.length_b   1.000
_cell.length_c   1.000
_cell.angle_alpha   90.00
_cell.angle_beta   90.00
_cell.angle_gamma   90.00
#
_symmetry.space_group_name_H-M   'P 1'
#
loop_
_entity.id
_entity.type
_entity.pdbx_description
1 polymer ?
#
loop_
_entity_poly.entity_id
_entity_poly.type
_entity_poly.pdbx_seq_one_letter_code
_entity_poly.pdbx_strand_id
1 'polypeptide(L)'
;MDREDMPRVGVDTFDDLERIKADFTRQMLAVFEQKLAASGLGTEEEAIKAHLMVWRDKTFEIAKPNLRVNGINYEDHTLEADETEPFDEALDRQIWANHDEKLIWDKTIADSRRIKPVQIQKMMEDLLVRQRVEEEVEAGEEDEEMDESCGFR
;
A
#
# COMPACT_ATOMS: atom_id res chain seq x y z
N MET A 1 -23.91 -24.64 -6.40
CA MET A 1 -22.62 -24.64 -5.68
C MET A 1 -21.57 -24.48 -6.76
N ASP A 2 -21.36 -23.25 -7.17
CA ASP A 2 -20.38 -22.92 -8.21
C ASP A 2 -18.97 -23.16 -7.64
N ARG A 3 -18.02 -23.56 -8.49
CA ARG A 3 -16.62 -23.85 -8.09
C ARG A 3 -15.91 -22.65 -7.43
N GLU A 4 -16.52 -21.48 -7.49
CA GLU A 4 -16.04 -20.22 -6.93
C GLU A 4 -16.38 -20.06 -5.43
N ASP A 5 -17.35 -20.81 -4.89
CA ASP A 5 -17.78 -20.75 -3.48
C ASP A 5 -16.93 -21.64 -2.54
N MET A 6 -16.04 -22.48 -3.07
CA MET A 6 -15.21 -23.34 -2.22
C MET A 6 -13.97 -22.56 -1.76
N PRO A 7 -13.74 -22.43 -0.43
CA PRO A 7 -12.61 -21.67 0.08
C PRO A 7 -11.29 -22.33 -0.35
N ARG A 8 -10.50 -21.61 -1.12
CA ARG A 8 -9.15 -22.03 -1.56
C ARG A 8 -8.10 -21.55 -0.57
N VAL A 9 -6.99 -22.27 -0.50
CA VAL A 9 -5.86 -21.91 0.37
C VAL A 9 -5.09 -20.78 -0.30
N GLY A 10 -5.02 -19.62 0.36
CA GLY A 10 -4.20 -18.49 -0.06
C GLY A 10 -2.77 -18.62 0.45
N VAL A 11 -1.81 -18.38 -0.42
CA VAL A 11 -0.39 -18.23 -0.13
C VAL A 11 0.02 -16.83 -0.57
N ASP A 12 0.84 -16.16 0.25
CA ASP A 12 1.19 -14.76 0.02
C ASP A 12 2.13 -14.59 -1.19
N THR A 13 3.15 -15.46 -1.32
CA THR A 13 4.13 -15.40 -2.40
C THR A 13 4.43 -16.76 -3.05
N PHE A 14 4.97 -16.74 -4.27
CA PHE A 14 5.46 -17.96 -4.94
C PHE A 14 6.68 -18.56 -4.23
N ASP A 15 7.56 -17.71 -3.70
CA ASP A 15 8.72 -18.13 -2.90
C ASP A 15 8.29 -18.92 -1.66
N ASP A 16 7.19 -18.53 -1.01
CA ASP A 16 6.65 -19.27 0.12
C ASP A 16 6.16 -20.66 -0.29
N LEU A 17 5.54 -20.79 -1.47
CA LEU A 17 5.10 -22.08 -1.99
C LEU A 17 6.29 -22.99 -2.34
N GLU A 18 7.34 -22.45 -2.94
CA GLU A 18 8.58 -23.19 -3.19
C GLU A 18 9.26 -23.62 -1.89
N ARG A 19 9.31 -22.74 -0.90
CA ARG A 19 9.83 -23.05 0.44
C ARG A 19 9.05 -24.20 1.08
N ILE A 20 7.72 -24.17 1.02
CA ILE A 20 6.86 -25.25 1.52
C ILE A 20 7.16 -26.57 0.79
N LYS A 21 7.31 -26.56 -0.54
CA LYS A 21 7.68 -27.75 -1.32
C LYS A 21 9.05 -28.30 -0.91
N ALA A 22 10.03 -27.42 -0.70
CA ALA A 22 11.37 -27.80 -0.27
C ALA A 22 11.38 -28.40 1.15
N ASP A 23 10.69 -27.77 2.10
CA ASP A 23 10.58 -28.25 3.47
C ASP A 23 9.81 -29.57 3.57
N PHE A 24 8.72 -29.71 2.81
CA PHE A 24 8.00 -30.97 2.70
C PHE A 24 8.90 -32.08 2.18
N THR A 25 9.65 -31.81 1.10
CA THR A 25 10.59 -32.78 0.51
C THR A 25 11.66 -33.21 1.52
N ARG A 26 12.24 -32.25 2.23
CA ARG A 26 13.25 -32.48 3.27
C ARG A 26 12.71 -33.37 4.40
N GLN A 27 11.54 -33.05 4.94
CA GLN A 27 10.95 -33.83 6.03
C GLN A 27 10.54 -35.23 5.58
N MET A 28 9.95 -35.34 4.40
CA MET A 28 9.57 -36.61 3.80
C MET A 28 10.78 -37.53 3.62
N LEU A 29 11.91 -37.02 3.11
CA LEU A 29 13.16 -37.78 3.00
C LEU A 29 13.73 -38.18 4.36
N ALA A 30 13.71 -37.27 5.34
CA ALA A 30 14.20 -37.59 6.69
C ALA A 30 13.40 -38.73 7.36
N VAL A 31 12.06 -38.73 7.20
CA VAL A 31 11.21 -39.82 7.71
C VAL A 31 11.45 -41.12 6.93
N PHE A 32 11.68 -41.03 5.63
CA PHE A 32 12.02 -42.18 4.79
C PHE A 32 13.33 -42.84 5.25
N GLU A 33 14.39 -42.05 5.43
CA GLU A 33 15.69 -42.54 5.92
C GLU A 33 15.58 -43.17 7.31
N GLN A 34 14.81 -42.57 8.22
CA GLN A 34 14.57 -43.14 9.55
C GLN A 34 13.88 -44.51 9.47
N LYS A 35 12.88 -44.65 8.59
CA LYS A 35 12.17 -45.92 8.39
C LYS A 35 13.03 -46.97 7.70
N LEU A 36 13.90 -46.55 6.78
CA LEU A 36 14.83 -47.42 6.10
C LEU A 36 15.87 -48.01 7.07
N ALA A 37 16.41 -47.17 7.96
CA ALA A 37 17.32 -47.60 9.02
C ALA A 37 16.67 -48.63 9.97
N ALA A 38 15.35 -48.56 10.16
CA ALA A 38 14.60 -49.51 10.98
C ALA A 38 14.20 -50.81 10.26
N SER A 39 14.04 -50.80 8.93
CA SER A 39 13.53 -51.94 8.15
C SER A 39 14.61 -52.75 7.42
N GLY A 40 15.82 -52.21 7.25
CA GLY A 40 16.96 -52.94 6.66
C GLY A 40 16.85 -53.19 5.15
N LEU A 41 15.97 -52.48 4.43
CA LEU A 41 15.70 -52.65 3.00
C LEU A 41 16.72 -51.92 2.09
N GLY A 42 18.00 -52.23 2.22
CA GLY A 42 19.07 -51.51 1.51
C GLY A 42 19.10 -51.70 -0.02
N THR A 43 18.50 -52.76 -0.57
CA THR A 43 18.57 -53.08 -2.01
C THR A 43 17.52 -52.37 -2.86
N GLU A 44 16.43 -51.89 -2.26
CA GLU A 44 15.31 -51.24 -2.98
C GLU A 44 15.16 -49.75 -2.64
N GLU A 45 16.08 -49.20 -1.85
CA GLU A 45 16.06 -47.82 -1.37
C GLU A 45 15.84 -46.81 -2.50
N GLU A 46 16.63 -46.93 -3.56
CA GLU A 46 16.63 -45.95 -4.66
C GLU A 46 15.34 -46.00 -5.47
N ALA A 47 14.77 -47.20 -5.67
CA ALA A 47 13.48 -47.38 -6.33
C ALA A 47 12.33 -46.77 -5.51
N ILE A 48 12.33 -47.00 -4.19
CA ILE A 48 11.30 -46.45 -3.31
C ILE A 48 11.43 -44.93 -3.23
N LYS A 49 12.65 -44.39 -3.15
CA LYS A 49 12.91 -42.95 -3.17
C LYS A 49 12.42 -42.30 -4.46
N ALA A 50 12.64 -42.94 -5.61
CA ALA A 50 12.11 -42.46 -6.90
C ALA A 50 10.57 -42.43 -6.90
N HIS A 51 9.91 -43.49 -6.40
CA HIS A 51 8.45 -43.50 -6.26
C HIS A 51 7.93 -42.43 -5.30
N LEU A 52 8.66 -42.15 -4.21
CA LEU A 52 8.33 -41.12 -3.24
C LEU A 52 8.35 -39.72 -3.86
N MET A 53 9.35 -39.44 -4.71
CA MET A 53 9.44 -38.18 -5.45
C MET A 53 8.29 -38.02 -6.44
N VAL A 54 7.95 -39.07 -7.18
CA VAL A 54 6.78 -39.05 -8.08
C VAL A 54 5.47 -38.85 -7.31
N TRP A 55 5.35 -39.44 -6.12
CA TRP A 55 4.18 -39.26 -5.27
C TRP A 55 4.07 -37.83 -4.74
N ARG A 56 5.20 -37.24 -4.30
CA ARG A 56 5.27 -35.82 -3.95
C ARG A 56 4.77 -34.95 -5.10
N ASP A 57 5.29 -35.15 -6.30
CA ASP A 57 4.94 -34.34 -7.46
C ASP A 57 3.43 -34.44 -7.75
N LYS A 58 2.89 -35.66 -7.78
CA LYS A 58 1.44 -35.88 -7.93
C LYS A 58 0.61 -35.21 -6.84
N THR A 59 1.09 -35.19 -5.60
CA THR A 59 0.39 -34.55 -4.49
C THR A 59 0.28 -33.04 -4.70
N PHE A 60 1.37 -32.40 -5.15
CA PHE A 60 1.34 -30.98 -5.50
C PHE A 60 0.52 -30.70 -6.75
N GLU A 61 0.52 -31.58 -7.76
CA GLU A 61 -0.38 -31.48 -8.92
C GLU A 61 -1.86 -31.48 -8.52
N ILE A 62 -2.26 -32.38 -7.62
CA ILE A 62 -3.64 -32.45 -7.11
C ILE A 62 -3.99 -31.21 -6.27
N ALA A 63 -3.00 -30.61 -5.61
CA ALA A 63 -3.20 -29.41 -4.80
C ALA A 63 -3.34 -28.12 -5.62
N LYS A 64 -2.79 -28.06 -6.85
CA LYS A 64 -2.84 -26.89 -7.75
C LYS A 64 -4.21 -26.20 -7.85
N PRO A 65 -5.33 -26.88 -8.15
CA PRO A 65 -6.65 -26.24 -8.26
C PRO A 65 -7.11 -25.53 -6.99
N ASN A 66 -6.60 -25.98 -5.83
CA ASN A 66 -7.02 -25.49 -4.52
C ASN A 66 -6.13 -24.37 -3.97
N LEU A 67 -5.10 -23.96 -4.73
CA LEU A 67 -4.14 -22.93 -4.32
C LEU A 67 -4.44 -21.59 -5.01
N ARG A 68 -4.32 -20.51 -4.23
CA ARG A 68 -4.27 -19.13 -4.71
C ARG A 68 -2.98 -18.51 -4.25
N VAL A 69 -2.26 -17.83 -5.15
CA VAL A 69 -1.04 -17.09 -4.82
C VAL A 69 -1.30 -15.62 -5.10
N ASN A 70 -1.16 -14.77 -4.07
CA ASN A 70 -1.42 -13.33 -4.17
C ASN A 70 -2.78 -12.99 -4.83
N GLY A 71 -3.83 -13.75 -4.50
CA GLY A 71 -5.19 -13.56 -5.05
C GLY A 71 -5.44 -14.14 -6.43
N ILE A 72 -4.41 -14.62 -7.13
CA ILE A 72 -4.50 -15.26 -8.45
C ILE A 72 -4.60 -16.77 -8.29
N ASN A 73 -5.42 -17.46 -9.10
CA ASN A 73 -5.45 -18.93 -9.06
C ASN A 73 -4.15 -19.50 -9.62
N TYR A 74 -3.63 -20.55 -8.98
CA TYR A 74 -2.38 -21.16 -9.41
C TYR A 74 -2.44 -21.80 -10.80
N GLU A 75 -3.63 -22.19 -11.29
CA GLU A 75 -3.81 -22.75 -12.64
C GLU A 75 -3.69 -21.68 -13.75
N ASP A 76 -4.00 -20.43 -13.42
CA ASP A 76 -3.92 -19.29 -14.35
C ASP A 76 -2.48 -18.74 -14.43
N HIS A 77 -1.59 -19.19 -13.54
CA HIS A 77 -0.18 -18.83 -13.53
C HIS A 77 0.62 -19.75 -14.45
N THR A 78 0.76 -19.35 -15.72
CA THR A 78 1.67 -20.00 -16.67
C THR A 78 3.07 -19.40 -16.54
N LEU A 79 4.12 -20.25 -16.61
CA LEU A 79 5.52 -19.83 -16.65
C LEU A 79 5.83 -18.85 -17.81
N GLU A 80 5.04 -18.87 -18.88
CA GLU A 80 5.12 -17.90 -19.99
C GLU A 80 4.60 -16.50 -19.61
N ALA A 81 3.74 -16.38 -18.60
CA ALA A 81 3.25 -15.10 -18.10
C ALA A 81 4.27 -14.35 -17.21
N ASP A 82 5.24 -15.07 -16.63
CA ASP A 82 6.34 -14.47 -15.86
C ASP A 82 7.42 -13.86 -16.77
N GLU A 83 7.60 -14.35 -18.00
CA GLU A 83 8.61 -13.80 -18.93
C GLU A 83 8.16 -12.49 -19.58
N THR A 84 6.86 -12.22 -19.66
CA THR A 84 6.34 -10.96 -20.22
C THR A 84 5.13 -10.51 -19.42
N GLU A 85 5.36 -9.66 -18.42
CA GLU A 85 4.27 -8.96 -17.74
C GLU A 85 3.43 -8.20 -18.79
N PRO A 86 2.12 -8.49 -18.93
CA PRO A 86 1.29 -7.81 -19.91
C PRO A 86 1.18 -6.32 -19.53
N PHE A 87 1.32 -5.44 -20.53
CA PHE A 87 1.28 -3.99 -20.30
C PHE A 87 -0.08 -3.57 -19.72
N ASP A 88 -0.07 -3.07 -18.48
CA ASP A 88 -1.27 -2.55 -17.83
C ASP A 88 -1.56 -1.11 -18.28
N GLU A 89 -2.33 -0.99 -19.36
CA GLU A 89 -2.79 0.30 -19.90
C GLU A 89 -3.65 1.11 -18.90
N ALA A 90 -4.29 0.46 -17.92
CA ALA A 90 -5.05 1.17 -16.89
C ALA A 90 -4.09 1.80 -15.87
N LEU A 91 -3.07 1.06 -15.46
CA LEU A 91 -2.01 1.57 -14.59
C LEU A 91 -1.22 2.69 -15.26
N ASP A 92 -0.87 2.56 -16.54
CA ASP A 92 -0.19 3.62 -17.29
C ASP A 92 -1.04 4.90 -17.30
N ARG A 93 -2.32 4.81 -17.67
CA ARG A 93 -3.25 5.96 -17.62
C ARG A 93 -3.33 6.61 -16.24
N GLN A 94 -3.29 5.81 -15.17
CA GLN A 94 -3.24 6.34 -13.81
C GLN A 94 -1.92 7.05 -13.49
N ILE A 95 -0.79 6.51 -13.95
CA ILE A 95 0.52 7.15 -13.78
C ILE A 95 0.53 8.53 -14.45
N TRP A 96 0.01 8.63 -15.68
CA TRP A 96 -0.11 9.90 -16.39
C TRP A 96 -1.05 10.88 -15.69
N ALA A 97 -2.24 10.42 -15.27
CA ALA A 97 -3.18 11.26 -14.54
C ALA A 97 -2.59 11.79 -13.22
N ASN A 98 -1.92 10.93 -12.45
CA ASN A 98 -1.27 11.30 -11.19
C ASN A 98 -0.11 12.28 -11.42
N HIS A 99 0.64 12.11 -12.51
CA HIS A 99 1.72 13.01 -12.86
C HIS A 99 1.19 14.42 -13.20
N ASP A 100 0.12 14.49 -13.99
CA ASP A 100 -0.53 15.76 -14.33
C ASP A 100 -1.12 16.44 -13.09
N GLU A 101 -1.77 15.67 -12.21
CA GLU A 101 -2.30 16.18 -10.95
C GLU A 101 -1.17 16.76 -10.08
N LYS A 102 -0.04 16.06 -9.97
CA LYS A 102 1.13 16.52 -9.24
C LYS A 102 1.65 17.86 -9.76
N LEU A 103 1.75 18.03 -11.08
CA LEU A 103 2.19 19.29 -11.68
C LEU A 103 1.23 20.45 -11.36
N ILE A 104 -0.08 20.18 -11.35
CA ILE A 104 -1.09 21.17 -10.96
C ILE A 104 -0.93 21.54 -9.48
N TRP A 105 -0.75 20.56 -8.60
CA TRP A 105 -0.52 20.79 -7.17
C TRP A 105 0.76 21.59 -6.93
N ASP A 106 1.86 21.26 -7.59
CA ASP A 106 3.12 21.99 -7.46
C ASP A 106 2.96 23.47 -7.87
N LYS A 107 2.26 23.73 -8.97
CA LYS A 107 1.95 25.10 -9.42
C LYS A 107 1.07 25.84 -8.42
N THR A 108 -0.01 25.23 -7.97
CA THR A 108 -0.95 25.87 -7.02
C THR A 108 -0.28 26.16 -5.68
N ILE A 109 0.59 25.27 -5.19
CA ILE A 109 1.38 25.50 -3.98
C ILE A 109 2.35 26.66 -4.18
N ALA A 110 3.07 26.72 -5.31
CA ALA A 110 3.99 27.80 -5.61
C ALA A 110 3.26 29.17 -5.70
N ASP A 111 2.13 29.22 -6.39
CA ASP A 111 1.31 30.43 -6.48
C ASP A 111 0.72 30.82 -5.11
N SER A 112 0.26 29.85 -4.32
CA SER A 112 -0.22 30.08 -2.96
C SER A 112 0.89 30.64 -2.05
N ARG A 113 2.11 30.12 -2.14
CA ARG A 113 3.27 30.62 -1.37
C ARG A 113 3.65 32.05 -1.74
N ARG A 114 3.45 32.45 -3.00
CA ARG A 114 3.75 33.81 -3.47
C ARG A 114 2.65 34.81 -3.13
N ILE A 115 1.38 34.42 -3.29
CA ILE A 115 0.24 35.35 -3.28
C ILE A 115 -0.37 35.49 -1.89
N LYS A 116 -0.59 34.36 -1.18
CA LYS A 116 -1.33 34.39 0.10
C LYS A 116 -0.65 35.22 1.19
N PRO A 117 0.69 35.18 1.39
CA PRO A 117 1.33 35.98 2.42
C PRO A 117 1.13 37.49 2.21
N VAL A 118 1.24 37.96 0.96
CA VAL A 118 1.04 39.38 0.62
C VAL A 118 -0.41 39.81 0.85
N GLN A 119 -1.37 38.95 0.49
CA GLN A 119 -2.78 39.21 0.75
C GLN A 119 -3.10 39.29 2.25
N ILE A 120 -2.55 38.34 3.03
CA ILE A 120 -2.72 38.32 4.49
C ILE A 120 -2.09 39.56 5.12
N GLN A 121 -0.87 39.94 4.70
CA GLN A 121 -0.20 41.15 5.18
C GLN A 121 -1.07 42.38 4.95
N LYS A 122 -1.58 42.58 3.74
CA LYS A 122 -2.45 43.72 3.42
C LYS A 122 -3.72 43.74 4.26
N MET A 123 -4.35 42.58 4.45
CA MET A 123 -5.53 42.46 5.31
C MET A 123 -5.21 42.82 6.76
N MET A 124 -4.06 42.39 7.29
CA MET A 124 -3.63 42.73 8.64
C MET A 124 -3.30 44.22 8.79
N GLU A 125 -2.62 44.82 7.81
CA GLU A 125 -2.35 46.26 7.77
C GLU A 125 -3.65 47.07 7.76
N ASP A 126 -4.62 46.70 6.92
CA ASP A 126 -5.93 47.36 6.86
C ASP A 126 -6.68 47.27 8.21
N LEU A 127 -6.60 46.14 8.91
CA LEU A 127 -7.22 45.96 10.22
C LEU A 127 -6.55 46.84 11.30
N LEU A 128 -5.21 46.88 11.31
CA LEU A 128 -4.47 47.71 12.27
C LEU A 128 -4.71 49.21 12.04
N VAL A 129 -4.86 49.64 10.79
CA VAL A 129 -5.21 51.04 10.47
C VAL A 129 -6.60 51.37 10.98
N ARG A 130 -7.59 50.50 10.76
CA ARG A 130 -8.95 50.72 11.30
C ARG A 130 -8.97 50.80 12.82
N GLN A 131 -8.28 49.88 13.48
CA GLN A 131 -8.18 49.89 14.94
C GLN A 131 -7.57 51.20 15.45
N ARG A 132 -6.50 51.69 14.82
CA ARG A 132 -5.89 52.97 15.21
C ARG A 132 -6.85 54.15 15.03
N VAL A 133 -7.60 54.18 13.93
CA VAL A 133 -8.60 55.25 13.70
C VAL A 133 -9.71 55.19 14.74
N GLU A 134 -10.17 53.99 15.12
CA GLU A 134 -11.16 53.82 16.19
C GLU A 134 -10.61 54.29 17.55
N GLU A 135 -9.38 53.91 17.91
CA GLU A 135 -8.71 54.37 19.14
C GLU A 135 -8.50 55.90 19.17
N GLU A 136 -8.15 56.52 18.04
CA GLU A 136 -7.99 57.98 17.93
C GLU A 136 -9.33 58.73 18.03
N VAL A 137 -10.43 58.16 17.53
CA VAL A 137 -11.78 58.73 17.66
C VAL A 137 -12.30 58.62 19.09
N GLU A 138 -12.15 57.45 19.73
CA GLU A 138 -12.57 57.22 21.11
C GLU A 138 -11.81 58.15 22.08
N ALA A 139 -10.49 58.31 21.91
CA ALA A 139 -9.70 59.24 22.71
C ALA A 139 -10.10 60.72 22.52
N GLY A 140 -10.49 61.11 21.29
CA GLY A 140 -10.97 62.46 21.01
C GLY A 140 -12.35 62.76 21.61
N GLU A 141 -13.24 61.77 21.64
CA GLU A 141 -14.56 61.86 22.28
C GLU A 141 -14.44 61.97 23.81
N GLU A 142 -13.50 61.24 24.44
CA GLU A 142 -13.21 61.34 25.88
C GLU A 142 -12.63 62.72 26.28
N ASP A 143 -11.78 63.31 25.44
CA ASP A 143 -11.21 64.64 25.65
C ASP A 143 -12.27 65.76 25.46
N GLU A 144 -13.17 65.64 24.48
CA GLU A 144 -14.29 66.58 24.26
C GLU A 144 -15.35 66.51 25.38
N GLU A 145 -15.69 65.32 25.88
CA GLU A 145 -16.59 65.17 27.05
C GLU A 145 -15.97 65.73 28.34
N MET A 146 -14.64 65.60 28.53
CA MET A 146 -13.95 66.21 29.67
C MET A 146 -13.96 67.75 29.61
N ASP A 147 -13.75 68.34 28.44
CA ASP A 147 -13.75 69.80 28.27
C ASP A 147 -15.15 70.41 28.41
N GLU A 148 -16.22 69.73 27.95
CA GLU A 148 -17.60 70.16 28.21
C GLU A 148 -17.99 70.06 29.70
N SER A 149 -17.47 69.06 30.42
CA SER A 149 -17.73 68.90 31.86
C SER A 149 -17.06 69.96 32.74
N CYS A 150 -15.93 70.54 32.29
CA CYS A 150 -15.21 71.62 32.99
C CYS A 150 -15.68 73.03 32.59
N GLY A 151 -16.54 73.17 31.57
CA GLY A 151 -17.01 74.45 31.01
C GLY A 151 -18.18 75.13 31.73
N PHE A 152 -18.80 74.52 32.74
CA PHE A 152 -19.91 75.12 33.51
C PHE A 152 -19.44 75.63 34.88
N ARG A 153 -18.91 76.87 34.93
CA ARG A 153 -18.91 77.67 36.15
C ARG A 153 -18.93 79.17 35.88
#